data_AF-A0A3M1JV35-F1
#
_entry.id   AF-A0A3M1JV35-F1
#
_cell.length_a   1.000
_cell.length_b   1.000
_cell.length_c   1.000
_cell.angle_alpha   90.00
_cell.angle_beta   90.00
_cell.angle_gamma   90.00
#
_symmetry.space_group_name_H-M   'P 1'
#
loop_
_entity.id
_entity.type
_entity.pdbx_description
1 polymer ?
#
loop_
_entity_poly.entity_id
_entity_poly.type
_entity_poly.pdbx_seq_one_letter_code
_entity_poly.pdbx_strand_id
1 'polypeptide(L)'
;MINMGFFPAFVAYPLIRKALQAFPARVPRLAVIGAAVLGVELGALGVVTETALSGLASLHWKPFLIAFLPIHLAIGLLEGILTVAVLSFVLRLRPDRLTASQPVAASGNQRRTLLLFLLALVIAGGLSQVASSRPDGLEWSLSRARFEPEASLTLQDHVSPFPDYRLTDNQDNPALAGLVGVILTLGVLAGVLSVLRRRSTHSLRKGP
;
A
#
# COMPACT_ATOMS: atom_id res chain seq x y z
N MET A 1 -10.29 4.01 0.64
CA MET A 1 -9.46 2.79 0.50
C MET A 1 -9.13 2.42 -0.95
N ILE A 2 -10.06 2.58 -1.91
CA ILE A 2 -9.83 2.18 -3.32
C ILE A 2 -8.61 2.88 -3.93
N ASN A 3 -8.49 4.19 -3.75
CA ASN A 3 -7.38 4.99 -4.31
C ASN A 3 -5.99 4.52 -3.87
N MET A 4 -5.85 4.18 -2.59
CA MET A 4 -4.59 3.70 -1.98
C MET A 4 -4.14 2.35 -2.54
N GLY A 5 -5.05 1.52 -3.04
CA GLY A 5 -4.72 0.26 -3.72
C GLY A 5 -4.59 0.40 -5.23
N PHE A 6 -5.48 1.20 -5.84
CA PHE A 6 -5.62 1.28 -7.29
C PHE A 6 -4.44 2.00 -7.97
N PHE A 7 -4.13 3.24 -7.57
CA PHE A 7 -3.10 4.02 -8.27
C PHE A 7 -1.69 3.45 -8.12
N PRO A 8 -1.26 2.98 -6.94
CA PRO A 8 0.03 2.29 -6.83
C PRO A 8 0.11 1.03 -7.70
N ALA A 9 -0.95 0.20 -7.73
CA ALA A 9 -0.95 -1.06 -8.46
C ALA A 9 -1.09 -0.89 -9.99
N PHE A 10 -1.91 0.06 -10.45
CA PHE A 10 -2.25 0.23 -11.86
C PHE A 10 -1.53 1.39 -12.54
N VAL A 11 -0.87 2.28 -11.79
CA VAL A 11 -0.08 3.39 -12.35
C VAL A 11 1.39 3.29 -11.95
N ALA A 12 1.70 3.29 -10.65
CA ALA A 12 3.11 3.30 -10.21
C ALA A 12 3.84 2.00 -10.63
N TYR A 13 3.26 0.84 -10.34
CA TYR A 13 3.86 -0.46 -10.67
C TYR A 13 4.20 -0.64 -12.16
N PRO A 14 3.29 -0.42 -13.14
CA PRO A 14 3.65 -0.58 -14.55
C PRO A 14 4.72 0.41 -15.01
N LEU A 15 4.73 1.64 -14.48
CA LEU A 15 5.78 2.64 -14.77
C LEU A 15 7.14 2.20 -14.21
N ILE A 16 7.18 1.73 -12.96
CA ILE A 16 8.39 1.16 -12.35
C ILE A 16 8.89 -0.04 -13.17
N ARG A 17 7.99 -0.95 -13.55
CA ARG A 17 8.33 -2.13 -14.36
C ARG A 17 8.92 -1.73 -15.70
N LYS A 18 8.29 -0.79 -16.41
CA LYS A 18 8.78 -0.25 -17.69
C LYS A 18 10.15 0.40 -17.53
N ALA A 19 10.36 1.16 -16.45
CA ALA A 19 11.64 1.78 -16.15
C ALA A 19 12.74 0.74 -15.90
N LEU A 20 12.46 -0.32 -15.13
CA LEU A 20 13.40 -1.41 -14.89
C LEU A 20 13.74 -2.18 -16.18
N GLN A 21 12.76 -2.42 -17.05
CA GLN A 21 12.99 -3.04 -18.36
C GLN A 21 13.89 -2.19 -19.27
N ALA A 22 13.77 -0.85 -19.20
CA ALA A 22 14.62 0.06 -19.96
C ALA A 22 16.06 0.15 -19.40
N PHE A 23 16.27 -0.18 -18.12
CA PHE A 23 17.58 -0.11 -17.45
C PHE A 23 17.91 -1.41 -16.70
N PRO A 24 18.17 -2.53 -17.40
CA PRO A 24 18.26 -3.85 -16.77
C PRO A 24 19.42 -4.01 -15.77
N ALA A 25 20.50 -3.24 -15.93
CA ALA A 25 21.70 -3.34 -15.09
C ALA A 25 21.70 -2.41 -13.87
N ARG A 26 20.68 -1.56 -13.68
CA ARG A 26 20.65 -0.56 -12.60
C ARG A 26 19.23 -0.16 -12.22
N VAL A 27 19.04 0.35 -11.01
CA VAL A 27 17.76 0.97 -10.63
C VAL A 27 17.71 2.41 -11.14
N PRO A 28 16.79 2.76 -12.06
CA PRO A 28 16.64 4.14 -12.54
C PRO A 28 15.95 5.00 -11.48
N ARG A 29 16.72 5.49 -10.51
CA ARG A 29 16.23 6.13 -9.27
C ARG A 29 15.15 7.19 -9.50
N LEU A 30 15.39 8.14 -10.41
CA LEU A 30 14.43 9.22 -10.69
C LEU A 30 13.12 8.72 -11.28
N ALA A 31 13.17 7.70 -12.14
CA ALA A 31 11.96 7.12 -12.73
C ALA A 31 11.13 6.36 -11.69
N VAL A 32 11.79 5.63 -10.79
CA VAL A 32 11.12 4.91 -9.69
C VAL A 32 10.49 5.89 -8.70
N ILE A 33 11.23 6.92 -8.29
CA ILE A 33 10.72 7.95 -7.38
C ILE A 33 9.55 8.70 -8.03
N GLY A 34 9.70 9.12 -9.29
CA GLY A 34 8.65 9.81 -10.02
C GLY A 34 7.37 8.97 -10.19
N ALA A 35 7.52 7.66 -10.45
CA ALA A 35 6.37 6.76 -10.53
C ALA A 35 5.66 6.57 -9.18
N ALA A 36 6.41 6.48 -8.08
CA ALA A 36 5.84 6.41 -6.74
C ALA A 36 5.10 7.70 -6.37
N VAL A 37 5.73 8.86 -6.58
CA VAL A 37 5.10 10.18 -6.38
C VAL A 37 3.82 10.29 -7.19
N LEU A 38 3.85 9.95 -8.48
CA LEU A 38 2.67 10.03 -9.33
C LEU A 38 1.54 9.13 -8.83
N GLY A 39 1.84 7.88 -8.44
CA GLY A 39 0.82 6.98 -7.90
C GLY A 39 0.18 7.49 -6.60
N VAL A 40 0.99 8.02 -5.69
CA VAL A 40 0.52 8.57 -4.41
C VAL A 40 -0.29 9.86 -4.63
N GLU A 41 0.18 10.78 -5.47
CA GLU A 41 -0.52 12.03 -5.79
C GLU A 41 -1.86 11.79 -6.49
N LEU A 42 -1.92 10.85 -7.45
CA LEU A 42 -3.18 10.48 -8.09
C LEU A 42 -4.15 9.85 -7.07
N GLY A 43 -3.64 9.05 -6.14
CA GLY A 43 -4.44 8.53 -5.04
C GLY A 43 -4.99 9.62 -4.13
N ALA A 44 -4.15 10.60 -3.77
CA ALA A 44 -4.53 11.73 -2.96
C ALA A 44 -5.58 12.62 -3.65
N LEU A 45 -5.37 12.91 -4.93
CA LEU A 45 -6.33 13.61 -5.78
C LEU A 45 -7.65 12.85 -5.89
N GLY A 46 -7.61 11.53 -6.04
CA GLY A 46 -8.78 10.64 -6.01
C GLY A 46 -9.60 10.85 -4.74
N VAL A 47 -8.95 10.83 -3.57
CA VAL A 47 -9.60 11.09 -2.28
C VAL A 47 -10.22 12.49 -2.26
N VAL A 48 -9.48 13.53 -2.67
CA VAL A 48 -10.01 14.90 -2.72
C VAL A 48 -11.25 15.00 -3.62
N THR A 49 -11.23 14.35 -4.79
CA THR A 49 -12.38 14.34 -5.71
C THR A 49 -13.57 13.57 -5.15
N GLU A 50 -13.35 12.39 -4.57
CA GLU A 50 -14.42 11.61 -3.92
C GLU A 50 -15.05 12.38 -2.77
N THR A 51 -14.25 12.98 -1.88
CA THR A 51 -14.76 13.77 -0.76
C THR A 51 -15.49 15.02 -1.27
N ALA A 52 -15.00 15.70 -2.30
CA ALA A 52 -15.69 16.85 -2.89
C ALA A 52 -17.02 16.47 -3.58
N LEU A 53 -17.09 15.29 -4.19
CA LEU A 53 -18.29 14.78 -4.86
C LEU A 53 -19.28 14.09 -3.91
N SER A 54 -18.88 13.80 -2.67
CA SER A 54 -19.72 13.15 -1.66
C SER A 54 -20.95 13.97 -1.25
N GLY A 55 -21.00 15.26 -1.60
CA GLY A 55 -22.11 16.16 -1.28
C GLY A 55 -22.12 16.67 0.16
N LEU A 56 -21.03 16.47 0.91
CA LEU A 56 -20.89 16.98 2.28
C LEU A 56 -20.87 18.52 2.27
N ALA A 57 -21.87 19.13 2.90
CA ALA A 57 -22.12 20.57 2.82
C ALA A 57 -21.05 21.42 3.55
N SER A 58 -20.35 20.81 4.52
CA SER A 58 -19.34 21.49 5.34
C SER A 58 -17.92 21.52 4.73
N LEU A 59 -17.67 20.87 3.59
CA LEU A 59 -16.31 20.72 3.06
C LEU A 59 -15.85 21.90 2.17
N HIS A 60 -14.84 22.63 2.64
CA HIS A 60 -14.11 23.57 1.78
C HIS A 60 -13.03 22.86 0.97
N TRP A 61 -13.37 22.45 -0.25
CA TRP A 61 -12.48 21.61 -1.10
C TRP A 61 -11.12 22.25 -1.44
N LYS A 62 -11.04 23.59 -1.61
CA LYS A 62 -9.77 24.28 -1.93
C LYS A 62 -8.76 24.20 -0.77
N PRO A 63 -9.10 24.62 0.46
CA PRO A 63 -8.25 24.39 1.63
C PRO A 63 -7.88 22.93 1.82
N PHE A 64 -8.81 21.99 1.61
CA PHE A 64 -8.53 20.57 1.72
C PHE A 64 -7.45 20.13 0.73
N LEU A 65 -7.62 20.46 -0.56
CA LEU A 65 -6.67 20.13 -1.62
C LEU A 65 -5.27 20.71 -1.33
N ILE A 66 -5.19 21.98 -0.94
CA ILE A 66 -3.92 22.67 -0.66
C ILE A 66 -3.22 22.07 0.56
N ALA A 67 -3.96 21.62 1.57
CA ALA A 67 -3.41 20.98 2.75
C ALA A 67 -2.97 19.53 2.48
N PHE A 68 -3.76 18.79 1.71
CA PHE A 68 -3.62 17.34 1.55
C PHE A 68 -2.51 16.95 0.56
N LEU A 69 -2.43 17.60 -0.60
CA LEU A 69 -1.45 17.24 -1.64
C LEU A 69 0.01 17.36 -1.19
N PRO A 70 0.48 18.45 -0.56
CA PRO A 70 1.88 18.58 -0.16
C PRO A 70 2.36 17.51 0.82
N ILE A 71 1.47 17.03 1.70
CA ILE A 71 1.75 15.91 2.60
C ILE A 71 1.97 14.64 1.79
N HIS A 72 1.11 14.38 0.80
CA HIS A 72 1.20 13.21 -0.06
C HIS A 72 2.41 13.26 -0.99
N LEU A 73 2.87 14.45 -1.36
CA LEU A 73 4.12 14.64 -2.10
C LEU A 73 5.31 14.14 -1.27
N ALA A 74 5.36 14.53 0.00
CA ALA A 74 6.41 14.08 0.91
C ALA A 74 6.36 12.55 1.13
N ILE A 75 5.15 11.99 1.30
CA ILE A 75 4.95 10.55 1.41
C ILE A 75 5.40 9.83 0.13
N GLY A 76 5.01 10.32 -1.05
CA GLY A 76 5.37 9.75 -2.34
C GLY A 76 6.88 9.79 -2.61
N LEU A 77 7.57 10.85 -2.19
CA LEU A 77 9.02 10.95 -2.25
C LEU A 77 9.69 9.89 -1.37
N LEU A 78 9.24 9.76 -0.12
CA LEU A 78 9.76 8.76 0.82
C LEU A 78 9.52 7.34 0.30
N GLU A 79 8.30 7.05 -0.17
CA GLU A 79 7.93 5.76 -0.76
C GLU A 79 8.82 5.42 -1.97
N GLY A 80 9.08 6.41 -2.83
CA GLY A 80 10.00 6.28 -3.95
C GLY A 80 11.42 5.95 -3.51
N ILE A 81 11.94 6.64 -2.48
CA ILE A 81 13.29 6.39 -1.93
C ILE A 81 13.38 4.99 -1.33
N LEU A 82 12.39 4.57 -0.54
CA LEU A 82 12.33 3.24 0.04
C LEU A 82 12.26 2.16 -1.04
N THR A 83 11.44 2.39 -2.07
CA THR A 83 11.33 1.50 -3.24
C THR A 83 12.68 1.37 -3.96
N VAL A 84 13.39 2.48 -4.19
CA VAL A 84 14.74 2.46 -4.76
C VAL A 84 15.72 1.68 -3.89
N ALA A 85 15.67 1.85 -2.57
CA ALA A 85 16.54 1.13 -1.64
C ALA A 85 16.29 -0.39 -1.70
N VAL A 86 15.02 -0.80 -1.67
CA VAL A 86 14.62 -2.22 -1.79
C VAL A 86 15.04 -2.79 -3.15
N LEU A 87 14.74 -2.11 -4.25
CA LEU A 87 15.13 -2.57 -5.59
C LEU A 87 16.65 -2.66 -5.75
N SER A 88 17.40 -1.70 -5.18
CA SER A 88 18.86 -1.70 -5.24
C SER A 88 19.45 -2.85 -4.44
N PHE A 89 18.88 -3.15 -3.27
CA PHE A 89 19.26 -4.30 -2.45
C PHE A 89 18.97 -5.62 -3.17
N VAL A 90 17.79 -5.75 -3.78
CA VAL A 90 17.42 -6.93 -4.56
C VAL A 90 18.33 -7.12 -5.77
N LEU A 91 18.63 -6.05 -6.52
CA LEU A 91 19.52 -6.11 -7.67
C LEU A 91 20.94 -6.56 -7.29
N ARG A 92 21.45 -6.15 -6.13
CA ARG A 92 22.77 -6.58 -5.63
C ARG A 92 22.82 -8.05 -5.22
N LEU A 93 21.74 -8.58 -4.66
CA LEU A 93 21.71 -9.96 -4.17
C LEU A 93 21.19 -10.98 -5.19
N ARG A 94 20.35 -10.54 -6.13
CA ARG A 94 19.61 -11.37 -7.08
C ARG A 94 19.43 -10.60 -8.40
N PRO A 95 20.52 -10.26 -9.12
CA PRO A 95 20.42 -9.51 -10.37
C PRO A 95 19.51 -10.22 -11.39
N ASP A 96 19.51 -11.55 -11.39
CA ASP A 96 18.70 -12.40 -12.26
C ASP A 96 17.18 -12.14 -12.15
N ARG A 97 16.70 -11.60 -11.02
CA ARG A 97 15.26 -11.41 -10.78
C ARG A 97 14.66 -10.13 -11.35
N LEU A 98 15.46 -9.15 -11.75
CA LEU A 98 14.96 -7.97 -12.46
C LEU A 98 14.94 -8.17 -13.98
N THR A 99 15.71 -9.15 -14.49
CA THR A 99 15.97 -9.36 -15.92
C THR A 99 15.35 -10.64 -16.49
N ALA A 100 15.18 -11.69 -15.68
CA ALA A 100 14.65 -12.97 -16.17
C ALA A 100 13.11 -13.03 -16.14
N SER A 101 12.51 -13.31 -17.29
CA SER A 101 11.10 -13.70 -17.43
C SER A 101 10.85 -15.20 -17.17
N GLN A 102 11.84 -15.92 -16.64
CA GLN A 102 11.70 -17.35 -16.39
C GLN A 102 11.02 -17.63 -15.04
N PRO A 103 10.13 -18.64 -14.95
CA PRO A 103 9.53 -19.06 -13.69
C PRO A 103 10.65 -19.45 -12.73
N VAL A 104 10.78 -18.69 -11.65
CA VAL A 104 11.79 -18.92 -10.62
C VAL A 104 11.48 -20.25 -9.94
N ALA A 105 12.31 -21.27 -10.17
CA ALA A 105 12.38 -22.41 -9.25
C ALA A 105 12.68 -21.83 -7.85
N ALA A 106 11.87 -22.17 -6.86
CA ALA A 106 12.01 -21.66 -5.49
C ALA A 106 13.28 -22.23 -4.81
N SER A 107 14.47 -21.79 -5.23
CA SER A 107 15.77 -22.20 -4.68
C SER A 107 16.29 -21.24 -3.60
N GLY A 108 15.38 -20.59 -2.87
CA GLY A 108 15.73 -19.76 -1.72
C GLY A 108 15.78 -20.59 -0.44
N ASN A 109 16.70 -20.27 0.48
CA ASN A 109 16.68 -20.83 1.83
C ASN A 109 15.42 -20.34 2.56
N GLN A 110 14.34 -21.15 2.51
CA GLN A 110 13.03 -20.84 3.08
C GLN A 110 13.11 -20.43 4.55
N ARG A 111 14.03 -21.04 5.32
CA ARG A 111 14.27 -20.69 6.73
C ARG A 111 14.75 -19.24 6.87
N ARG A 112 15.68 -18.79 6.02
CA ARG A 112 16.19 -17.40 6.06
C ARG A 112 15.10 -16.40 5.69
N THR A 113 14.28 -16.70 4.68
CA THR A 113 13.15 -15.84 4.31
C THR A 113 12.12 -15.75 5.42
N LEU A 114 11.78 -16.87 6.06
CA LEU A 114 10.88 -16.90 7.21
C LEU A 114 11.42 -16.07 8.37
N LEU A 115 12.71 -16.20 8.70
CA LEU A 115 13.34 -15.42 9.77
C LEU A 115 13.31 -13.92 9.50
N LEU A 116 13.58 -13.49 8.26
CA LEU A 116 13.49 -12.07 7.89
C LEU A 116 12.05 -11.55 7.95
N PHE A 117 11.08 -12.37 7.55
CA PHE A 117 9.66 -12.03 7.66
C PHE A 117 9.23 -11.87 9.12
N LEU A 118 9.61 -12.82 10.00
CA LEU A 118 9.33 -12.74 11.43
C LEU A 118 10.00 -11.51 12.06
N LEU A 119 11.25 -11.23 11.70
CA LEU A 119 11.95 -10.03 12.18
C LEU A 119 11.23 -8.74 11.75
N ALA A 120 10.78 -8.67 10.49
CA ALA A 120 10.00 -7.54 10.01
C ALA A 120 8.67 -7.39 10.78
N LEU A 121 8.00 -8.49 11.09
CA LEU A 121 6.76 -8.49 11.86
C LEU A 121 6.98 -8.00 13.31
N VAL A 122 8.07 -8.41 13.95
CA VAL A 122 8.46 -7.95 15.30
C VAL A 122 8.78 -6.46 15.29
N ILE A 123 9.55 -5.99 14.30
CA ILE A 123 9.88 -4.57 14.17
C ILE A 123 8.62 -3.74 13.91
N ALA A 124 7.76 -4.17 12.98
CA ALA A 124 6.53 -3.46 12.65
C ALA A 124 5.58 -3.42 13.85
N GLY A 125 5.35 -4.56 14.51
CA GLY A 125 4.49 -4.64 15.69
C GLY A 125 5.03 -3.83 16.88
N GLY A 126 6.34 -3.87 17.11
CA GLY A 126 7.00 -3.11 18.17
C GLY A 126 6.97 -1.60 17.93
N LEU A 127 7.31 -1.15 16.71
CA LEU A 127 7.29 0.27 16.37
C LEU A 127 5.85 0.83 16.29
N SER A 128 4.86 0.02 15.93
CA SER A 128 3.46 0.44 15.90
C SER A 128 2.92 0.89 17.25
N GLN A 129 3.47 0.40 18.37
CA GLN A 129 3.06 0.81 19.72
C GLN A 129 3.46 2.25 20.06
N VAL A 130 4.43 2.81 19.33
CA VAL A 130 4.92 4.17 19.50
C VAL A 130 4.36 5.09 18.39
N ALA A 131 3.27 4.67 17.75
CA ALA A 131 2.59 5.50 16.76
C ALA A 131 2.08 6.81 17.39
N SER A 132 2.16 7.90 16.62
CA SER A 132 1.74 9.21 17.11
C SER A 132 0.23 9.27 17.28
N SER A 133 -0.24 9.85 18.38
CA SER A 133 -1.66 10.18 18.62
C SER A 133 -2.12 11.46 17.93
N ARG A 134 -1.28 12.06 17.07
CA ARG A 134 -1.63 13.24 16.29
C ARG A 134 -2.57 12.85 15.14
N PRO A 135 -3.42 13.79 14.69
CA PRO A 135 -4.30 13.54 13.55
C PRO A 135 -3.46 13.16 12.34
N ASP A 136 -3.98 12.20 11.57
CA ASP A 136 -3.33 11.75 10.36
C ASP A 136 -3.39 12.81 9.24
N GLY A 137 -2.79 12.53 8.09
CA GLY A 137 -2.75 13.49 6.98
C GLY A 137 -4.15 13.87 6.46
N LEU A 138 -5.13 12.98 6.59
CA LEU A 138 -6.51 13.20 6.15
C LEU A 138 -7.26 14.05 7.15
N GLU A 139 -7.28 13.64 8.42
CA GLU A 139 -7.91 14.38 9.53
C GLU A 139 -7.34 15.79 9.66
N TRP A 140 -6.02 15.92 9.60
CA TRP A 140 -5.36 17.22 9.66
C TRP A 140 -5.80 18.12 8.50
N SER A 141 -5.89 17.58 7.28
CA SER A 141 -6.30 18.35 6.10
C SER A 141 -7.78 18.71 6.13
N LEU A 142 -8.64 17.83 6.64
CA LEU A 142 -10.06 18.10 6.88
C LEU A 142 -10.25 19.20 7.93
N SER A 143 -9.48 19.17 9.02
CA SER A 143 -9.50 20.24 10.04
C SER A 143 -9.12 21.60 9.42
N ARG A 144 -8.16 21.62 8.49
CA ARG A 144 -7.77 22.84 7.77
C ARG A 144 -8.86 23.33 6.81
N ALA A 145 -9.68 22.42 6.33
CA ALA A 145 -10.87 22.71 5.55
C ALA A 145 -12.08 23.11 6.38
N ARG A 146 -11.95 23.23 7.72
CA ARG A 146 -13.05 23.50 8.67
C ARG A 146 -14.20 22.52 8.48
N PHE A 147 -13.86 21.28 8.15
CA PHE A 147 -14.84 20.22 7.99
C PHE A 147 -15.36 19.80 9.36
N GLU A 148 -16.66 19.92 9.56
CA GLU A 148 -17.36 19.37 10.73
C GLU A 148 -18.02 18.06 10.31
N PRO A 149 -17.72 16.93 10.99
CA PRO A 149 -18.23 15.62 10.61
C PRO A 149 -19.75 15.55 10.77
N GLU A 150 -20.45 15.23 9.68
CA GLU A 150 -21.89 15.02 9.70
C GLU A 150 -22.26 13.63 10.24
N ALA A 151 -23.51 13.48 10.71
CA ALA A 151 -24.03 12.23 11.27
C ALA A 151 -24.05 11.04 10.28
N SER A 152 -23.79 11.25 8.99
CA SER A 152 -23.62 10.16 8.01
C SER A 152 -22.25 9.47 8.11
N LEU A 153 -21.23 10.14 8.63
CA LEU A 153 -19.89 9.58 8.81
C LEU A 153 -19.79 8.63 10.01
N THR A 154 -20.69 8.75 11.01
CA THR A 154 -20.75 7.80 12.14
C THR A 154 -21.25 6.42 11.70
N LEU A 155 -21.93 6.29 10.55
CA LEU A 155 -22.26 4.99 9.98
C LEU A 155 -21.02 4.23 9.52
N GLN A 156 -19.94 4.94 9.16
CA GLN A 156 -18.69 4.30 8.78
C GLN A 156 -18.01 3.60 9.97
N ASP A 157 -18.11 4.17 11.17
CA ASP A 157 -17.64 3.55 12.42
C ASP A 157 -18.38 2.23 12.70
N HIS A 158 -19.64 2.12 12.26
CA HIS A 158 -20.45 0.92 12.42
C HIS A 158 -20.27 -0.13 11.30
N VAL A 159 -19.75 0.25 10.14
CA VAL A 159 -19.56 -0.65 8.98
C VAL A 159 -18.11 -1.14 8.84
N SER A 160 -17.14 -0.38 9.38
CA SER A 160 -15.75 -0.82 9.41
C SER A 160 -15.59 -1.99 10.39
N PRO A 161 -14.91 -3.09 10.01
CA PRO A 161 -14.69 -4.21 10.92
C PRO A 161 -13.72 -3.86 12.07
N PHE A 162 -12.81 -2.89 11.86
CA PHE A 162 -11.80 -2.46 12.84
C PHE A 162 -11.60 -0.93 12.79
N PRO A 163 -12.60 -0.12 13.15
CA PRO A 163 -12.43 1.32 13.27
C PRO A 163 -11.35 1.61 14.32
N ASP A 164 -10.48 2.57 14.04
CA ASP A 164 -9.36 2.97 14.91
C ASP A 164 -8.47 1.82 15.40
N TYR A 165 -8.37 0.73 14.62
CA TYR A 165 -7.61 -0.48 14.99
C TYR A 165 -8.13 -1.18 16.26
N ARG A 166 -9.43 -1.02 16.56
CA ARG A 166 -10.10 -1.67 17.70
C ARG A 166 -10.71 -2.99 17.25
N LEU A 167 -10.32 -4.08 17.92
CA LEU A 167 -10.87 -5.42 17.67
C LEU A 167 -12.19 -5.66 18.43
N THR A 168 -12.36 -4.96 19.54
CA THR A 168 -13.56 -4.98 20.38
C THR A 168 -13.67 -3.62 21.06
N ASP A 169 -14.87 -3.23 21.45
CA ASP A 169 -15.20 -1.93 22.02
C ASP A 169 -14.36 -1.50 23.23
N ASN A 170 -13.60 -2.40 23.85
CA ASN A 170 -12.78 -2.14 25.04
C ASN A 170 -11.28 -2.43 24.89
N GLN A 171 -10.77 -2.70 23.68
CA GLN A 171 -9.35 -3.05 23.49
C GLN A 171 -8.72 -2.31 22.31
N ASP A 172 -7.92 -1.29 22.64
CA ASP A 172 -7.03 -0.61 21.72
C ASP A 172 -5.75 -1.42 21.60
N ASN A 173 -5.62 -2.21 20.53
CA ASN A 173 -4.40 -2.95 20.26
C ASN A 173 -4.02 -2.90 18.77
N PRO A 174 -3.33 -1.83 18.34
CA PRO A 174 -2.92 -1.63 16.96
C PRO A 174 -2.10 -2.80 16.39
N ALA A 175 -1.25 -3.44 17.22
CA ALA A 175 -0.46 -4.58 16.79
C ALA A 175 -1.31 -5.83 16.53
N LEU A 176 -2.33 -6.09 17.36
CA LEU A 176 -3.25 -7.22 17.12
C LEU A 176 -4.14 -6.98 15.89
N ALA A 177 -4.69 -5.78 15.72
CA ALA A 177 -5.45 -5.43 14.53
C ALA A 177 -4.60 -5.56 13.26
N GLY A 178 -3.36 -5.07 13.31
CA GLY A 178 -2.38 -5.25 12.23
C GLY A 178 -2.08 -6.72 11.93
N LEU A 179 -1.89 -7.56 12.95
CA LEU A 179 -1.63 -8.99 12.79
C LEU A 179 -2.80 -9.71 12.13
N VAL A 180 -4.03 -9.44 12.56
CA VAL A 180 -5.25 -9.99 11.95
C VAL A 180 -5.34 -9.58 10.48
N GLY A 181 -5.07 -8.30 10.17
CA GLY A 181 -5.01 -7.81 8.80
C GLY A 181 -3.99 -8.54 7.92
N VAL A 182 -2.77 -8.80 8.44
CA VAL A 182 -1.73 -9.56 7.72
C VAL A 182 -2.18 -10.99 7.45
N ILE A 183 -2.74 -11.68 8.44
CA ILE A 183 -3.22 -13.06 8.29
C ILE A 183 -4.31 -13.14 7.23
N LEU A 184 -5.31 -12.24 7.29
CA LEU A 184 -6.40 -12.18 6.31
C LEU A 184 -5.87 -11.92 4.90
N THR A 185 -4.96 -10.96 4.74
CA THR A 185 -4.37 -10.60 3.44
C THR A 185 -3.59 -11.77 2.83
N LEU A 186 -2.76 -12.45 3.63
CA LEU A 186 -2.02 -13.63 3.18
C LEU A 186 -2.94 -14.80 2.84
N GLY A 187 -4.03 -14.99 3.61
CA GLY A 187 -5.05 -15.99 3.35
C GLY A 187 -5.76 -15.77 2.02
N VAL A 188 -6.20 -14.54 1.74
CA VAL A 188 -6.83 -14.16 0.47
C VAL A 188 -5.85 -14.37 -0.69
N LEU A 189 -4.61 -13.91 -0.55
CA LEU A 189 -3.58 -14.09 -1.58
C LEU A 189 -3.33 -15.58 -1.87
N ALA A 190 -3.18 -16.42 -0.84
CA ALA A 190 -3.01 -17.86 -0.99
C ALA A 190 -4.22 -18.51 -1.67
N GLY A 191 -5.44 -18.08 -1.31
CA GLY A 191 -6.68 -18.50 -1.95
C GLY A 191 -6.71 -18.19 -3.44
N VAL A 192 -6.48 -16.92 -3.82
CA VAL A 192 -6.44 -16.48 -5.23
C VAL A 192 -5.37 -17.25 -6.01
N LEU A 193 -4.15 -17.36 -5.47
CA LEU A 193 -3.07 -18.10 -6.11
C LEU A 193 -3.40 -19.59 -6.28
N SER A 194 -4.09 -20.20 -5.31
CA SER A 194 -4.51 -21.60 -5.41
C SER A 194 -5.53 -21.82 -6.54
N VAL A 195 -6.48 -20.90 -6.72
CA VAL A 195 -7.46 -20.94 -7.81
C VAL A 195 -6.77 -20.73 -9.16
N LEU A 196 -5.87 -19.75 -9.27
CA LEU A 196 -5.13 -19.48 -10.49
C LEU A 196 -4.22 -20.66 -10.89
N ARG A 197 -3.55 -21.28 -9.92
CA ARG A 197 -2.73 -22.49 -10.15
C ARG A 197 -3.58 -23.67 -10.63
N ARG A 198 -4.75 -23.89 -10.03
CA ARG A 198 -5.70 -24.95 -10.46
C ARG A 198 -6.20 -24.72 -11.89
N ARG A 199 -6.39 -23.46 -12.32
CA ARG A 199 -6.79 -23.13 -13.70
C ARG A 199 -5.68 -23.37 -14.71
N SER A 200 -4.44 -23.04 -14.36
CA SER A 200 -3.26 -23.28 -15.21
C SER A 200 -2.99 -24.77 -15.43
N THR A 201 -3.07 -25.60 -14.38
CA THR A 201 -2.89 -27.06 -14.51
C THR A 201 -4.00 -27.73 -15.31
N HIS A 202 -5.24 -27.22 -15.25
CA HIS A 202 -6.36 -27.72 -16.04
C HIS A 202 -6.26 -27.34 -17.53
N SER A 203 -5.67 -26.17 -17.85
CA SER A 203 -5.39 -25.76 -19.23
C SER A 203 -4.28 -26.60 -19.88
N LEU A 204 -3.26 -27.00 -19.12
CA LEU A 204 -2.16 -27.85 -19.60
C LEU A 204 -2.58 -29.30 -19.86
N ARG A 205 -3.64 -29.78 -19.16
CA ARG A 205 -4.21 -31.13 -19.37
C ARG A 205 -5.22 -31.20 -20.53
N LYS A 206 -5.60 -30.05 -21.11
CA LYS A 206 -6.53 -29.92 -22.25
C LYS A 206 -5.86 -29.33 -23.51
N GLY A 207 -4.54 -29.44 -23.63
CA GLY A 207 -3.86 -29.22 -24.92
C GLY A 207 -4.16 -30.38 -25.89
N PRO A 208 -4.21 -30.12 -27.21
CA PRO A 208 -4.70 -31.04 -28.24
C PRO A 208 -3.95 -32.36 -28.31
#